data_AF-A0A7M1AY85-F1
#
_entry.id   AF-A0A7M1AY85-F1
#
_cell.length_a   1.000
_cell.length_b   1.000
_cell.length_c   1.000
_cell.angle_alpha   90.00
_cell.angle_beta   90.00
_cell.angle_gamma   90.00
#
_symmetry.space_group_name_H-M   'P 1'
#
loop_
_entity.id
_entity.type
_entity.pdbx_description
1 polymer ?
#
loop_
_entity_poly.entity_id
_entity_poly.type
_entity_poly.pdbx_seq_one_letter_code
_entity_poly.pdbx_strand_id
1 'polypeptide(L)' 'MAKKQIKTQSELAELLGMSKNQLSNILSDDFDPIKSNVRKLSDFFEVSPLSIIKDTKENIE' A
#
# COMPACT_ATOMS: atom_id res chain seq x y z
N MET A 1 -2.05 14.68 5.12
CA MET A 1 -1.65 15.27 6.42
C MET A 1 -2.50 16.50 6.75
N ALA A 2 -2.41 17.59 5.98
CA ALA A 2 -3.17 18.83 6.24
C ALA A 2 -4.71 18.66 6.36
N LYS A 3 -5.35 17.91 5.44
CA LYS A 3 -6.81 17.65 5.50
C LYS A 3 -7.27 16.85 6.73
N LYS A 4 -6.37 16.10 7.36
CA LYS A 4 -6.64 15.34 8.61
C LYS A 4 -5.99 16.01 9.83
N GLN A 5 -5.50 17.24 9.69
CA GLN A 5 -4.74 18.00 10.70
C GLN A 5 -3.53 17.28 11.32
N ILE A 6 -2.97 16.29 10.61
CA ILE A 6 -1.76 15.59 11.04
C ILE A 6 -0.56 16.47 10.73
N LYS A 7 0.25 16.78 11.74
CA LYS A 7 1.35 17.76 11.65
C LYS A 7 2.68 17.13 11.32
N THR A 8 2.89 15.87 11.68
CA THR A 8 4.18 15.19 11.49
C THR A 8 4.01 13.77 10.96
N GLN A 9 5.08 13.24 10.34
CA GLN A 9 5.13 11.82 9.94
C GLN A 9 5.08 10.87 11.15
N SER A 10 5.63 11.27 12.31
CA SER A 10 5.57 10.46 13.53
C SER A 10 4.13 10.27 14.00
N GLU A 11 3.35 11.35 14.02
CA GLU A 11 1.93 11.32 14.37
C GLU A 11 1.13 10.44 13.39
N LEU A 12 1.43 10.53 12.09
CA LEU A 12 0.81 9.64 11.10
C LEU A 12 1.15 8.17 11.36
N ALA A 13 2.41 7.86 11.67
CA ALA A 13 2.85 6.50 11.95
C ALA A 13 2.14 5.94 13.19
N GLU A 14 2.04 6.74 14.26
CA GLU A 14 1.29 6.39 15.49
C GLU A 14 -0.20 6.13 15.21
N LEU A 15 -0.86 7.01 14.46
CA LEU A 15 -2.27 6.85 14.09
C LEU A 15 -2.53 5.60 13.24
N LEU A 16 -1.54 5.18 12.45
CA LEU A 16 -1.61 3.98 11.61
C LEU A 16 -1.10 2.72 12.33
N GLY A 17 -0.66 2.82 13.59
CA GLY A 17 -0.14 1.69 14.36
C GLY A 17 1.17 1.11 13.79
N MET A 18 2.01 1.94 13.18
CA MET A 18 3.30 1.54 12.60
C MET A 18 4.43 2.45 13.07
N SER A 19 5.68 2.00 12.89
CA SER A 19 6.85 2.83 13.18
C SER A 19 7.04 3.91 12.11
N LYS A 20 7.69 5.03 12.49
CA LYS A 20 8.08 6.08 11.56
C LYS A 20 8.92 5.55 10.40
N ASN A 21 9.82 4.60 10.66
CA ASN A 21 10.65 4.00 9.61
C ASN A 21 9.83 3.18 8.61
N GLN A 22 8.84 2.42 9.06
CA GLN A 22 7.92 1.72 8.15
C GLN A 22 7.16 2.70 7.27
N LEU A 23 6.67 3.80 7.85
CA LEU A 23 6.00 4.85 7.08
C LEU A 23 6.96 5.50 6.07
N SER A 24 8.19 5.85 6.47
CA SER A 24 9.20 6.39 5.56
C SER A 24 9.50 5.45 4.39
N ASN A 25 9.60 4.14 4.67
CA ASN A 25 9.80 3.13 3.64
C ASN A 25 8.60 3.04 2.69
N ILE A 26 7.36 3.18 3.18
CA ILE A 26 6.17 3.19 2.32
C ILE A 26 6.12 4.44 1.43
N LEU A 27 6.66 5.57 1.92
CA LEU A 27 6.67 6.85 1.21
C LEU A 27 7.87 7.01 0.27
N SER A 28 8.81 6.07 0.23
CA SER A 28 9.97 6.15 -0.67
C SER A 28 9.57 5.80 -2.10
N ASP A 29 10.25 6.39 -3.08
CA ASP A 29 9.99 6.14 -4.51
C ASP A 29 10.18 4.67 -4.90
N ASP A 30 11.07 3.95 -4.20
CA ASP A 30 11.37 2.53 -4.44
C ASP A 30 10.36 1.55 -3.81
N PHE A 31 9.34 2.06 -3.13
CA PHE A 31 8.35 1.21 -2.47
C PHE A 31 7.38 0.59 -3.48
N ASP A 32 7.46 -0.73 -3.64
CA ASP A 32 6.45 -1.50 -4.36
C ASP A 32 5.62 -2.35 -3.38
N PRO A 33 4.32 -2.02 -3.17
CA PRO A 33 3.44 -2.83 -2.33
C PRO A 33 3.07 -4.18 -2.98
N ILE A 34 3.36 -4.36 -4.27
CA ILE A 34 2.99 -5.55 -5.04
C ILE A 34 4.12 -6.58 -4.96
N LYS A 35 3.80 -7.80 -4.53
CA LYS A 35 4.77 -8.90 -4.52
C LYS A 35 5.28 -9.18 -5.94
N SER A 36 6.58 -9.43 -6.06
CA SER A 36 7.25 -9.67 -7.35
C SER A 36 6.58 -10.73 -8.23
N ASN A 37 6.06 -11.82 -7.65
CA ASN A 37 5.35 -12.85 -8.42
C ASN A 37 4.00 -12.37 -8.96
N VAL A 38 3.29 -11.49 -8.24
CA VAL A 38 2.05 -10.88 -8.73
C VAL A 38 2.36 -9.93 -9.88
N ARG A 39 3.45 -9.15 -9.77
CA ARG A 39 3.91 -8.27 -10.84
C ARG A 39 4.29 -9.05 -12.10
N LYS A 40 5.09 -10.11 -11.97
CA LYS A 40 5.44 -11.00 -13.09
C LYS A 40 4.20 -11.57 -13.77
N LEU A 41 3.20 -11.97 -12.97
CA LEU A 41 1.96 -12.54 -13.48
C LEU A 41 1.11 -11.48 -14.21
N SER A 42 1.00 -10.27 -13.66
CA SER A 42 0.27 -9.17 -14.28
C SER A 42 0.91 -8.72 -15.57
N ASP A 43 2.24 -8.65 -15.60
CA ASP A 43 3.01 -8.28 -16.79
C ASP A 43 2.85 -9.34 -17.90
N PHE A 44 2.86 -10.63 -17.53
CA PHE A 44 2.65 -11.74 -18.48
C PHE A 44 1.26 -11.70 -19.14
N PHE A 45 0.23 -11.35 -18.38
CA PHE A 45 -1.14 -11.26 -18.89
C PHE A 45 -1.52 -9.88 -19.41
N GLU A 46 -0.61 -8.90 -19.35
CA GLU A 46 -0.86 -7.51 -19.74
C GLU A 46 -2.06 -6.88 -19.00
N VAL A 47 -2.23 -7.21 -17.72
CA VAL A 47 -3.31 -6.70 -16.87
C VAL A 47 -2.75 -5.90 -15.69
N SER A 48 -3.61 -5.11 -15.03
CA SER A 48 -3.24 -4.46 -13.77
C SER A 48 -3.04 -5.51 -12.66
N PRO A 49 -2.02 -5.40 -11.78
CA PRO A 49 -1.90 -6.24 -10.59
C PRO A 49 -3.17 -6.30 -9.73
N LEU A 50 -3.97 -5.22 -9.74
CA LEU A 50 -5.23 -5.13 -9.01
C LEU A 50 -6.32 -6.08 -9.54
N SER A 51 -6.25 -6.55 -10.79
CA SER A 51 -7.21 -7.55 -11.30
C SER A 51 -6.90 -8.97 -10.82
N ILE A 52 -5.68 -9.20 -10.32
CA ILE A 52 -5.23 -10.49 -9.80
C ILE A 52 -5.44 -10.54 -8.28
N ILE A 53 -5.19 -9.42 -7.60
CA ILE A 53 -5.38 -9.28 -6.16
C ILE A 53 -6.88 -9.17 -5.88
N LYS A 54 -7.48 -10.23 -5.33
CA LYS A 54 -8.86 -10.17 -4.84
C LYS A 54 -8.94 -9.27 -3.62
N ASP A 55 -9.86 -8.32 -3.62
CA ASP A 55 -10.25 -7.64 -2.39
C ASP A 55 -10.97 -8.66 -1.50
N THR A 56 -10.44 -8.91 -0.31
CA THR A 56 -11.05 -9.82 0.66
C THR A 56 -12.40 -9.32 1.18
N LYS A 57 -12.86 -8.14 0.76
CA LYS A 57 -14.20 -7.61 1.04
C LYS A 57 -15.29 -8.00 0.03
N GLU A 58 -14.99 -8.72 -1.03
CA GLU A 58 -16.02 -9.35 -1.86
C GLU A 58 -16.51 -10.66 -1.23
N ASN A 59 -17.34 -10.54 -0.19
CA ASN A 59 -18.30 -11.57 0.25
C ASN A 59 -19.34 -10.92 1.19
N ILE A 60 -20.26 -10.12 0.64
CA ILE A 60 -21.61 -9.94 1.19
C ILE A 60 -22.57 -9.73 0.00
N GLU A 61 -23.01 -10.82 -0.62
CA GLU A 61 -24.38 -10.99 -1.13
C GLU A 61 -24.85 -12.41 -0.83
#